data_AF-A0A7W2EXE2-F1
#
_entry.id   AF-A0A7W2EXE2-F1
#
_cell.length_a   1.000
_cell.length_b   1.000
_cell.length_c   1.000
_cell.angle_alpha   90.00
_cell.angle_beta   90.00
_cell.angle_gamma   90.00
#
_symmetry.space_group_name_H-M   'P 1'
#
loop_
_entity.id
_entity.type
_entity.pdbx_description
1 polymer ?
#
loop_
_entity_poly.entity_id
_entity_poly.type
_entity_poly.pdbx_seq_one_letter_code
_entity_poly.pdbx_strand_id
1 'polypeptide(L)'
;MEMTKLDAAVHQLVVAMRLFFEGDYLSSLTLAGAAEEILGKLSIRAGLPVAVDFITEYHYEDVDETIPEGQRKKVLLGILNRVRNQAKHANDEAETHVEFDATEALQMIMRALPMAQNLKGSMAGYKEQLDVWIEAHPEAFV
;
A
#
# COMPACT_ATOMS: atom_id res chain seq x y z
N MET A 1 10.08 -21.55 -13.62
CA MET A 1 9.11 -21.49 -12.52
C MET A 1 7.92 -20.68 -12.99
N GLU A 2 6.72 -21.07 -12.60
CA GLU A 2 5.46 -20.38 -12.90
C GLU A 2 4.63 -20.29 -11.60
N MET A 3 3.93 -19.19 -11.38
CA MET A 3 3.02 -18.97 -10.26
C MET A 3 1.89 -18.04 -10.67
N THR A 4 0.76 -18.07 -9.95
CA THR A 4 -0.36 -17.18 -10.26
C THR A 4 -0.04 -15.72 -9.88
N LYS A 5 -0.81 -14.77 -10.43
CA LYS A 5 -0.69 -13.35 -10.02
C LYS A 5 -1.04 -13.14 -8.55
N LEU A 6 -1.97 -13.93 -8.01
CA LEU A 6 -2.31 -13.88 -6.59
C LEU A 6 -1.14 -14.36 -5.74
N ASP A 7 -0.55 -15.51 -6.07
CA ASP A 7 0.59 -16.06 -5.33
C ASP A 7 1.79 -15.10 -5.37
N ALA A 8 2.07 -14.50 -6.54
CA ALA A 8 3.13 -13.51 -6.68
C ALA A 8 2.90 -12.29 -5.79
N ALA A 9 1.69 -11.73 -5.78
CA ALA A 9 1.37 -10.55 -4.98
C ALA A 9 1.37 -10.84 -3.47
N VAL A 10 0.85 -12.00 -3.06
CA VAL A 10 0.88 -12.46 -1.66
C VAL A 10 2.32 -12.70 -1.22
N HIS A 11 3.15 -13.31 -2.07
CA HIS A 11 4.58 -13.48 -1.78
C HIS A 11 5.29 -12.13 -1.60
N GLN A 12 5.04 -11.17 -2.50
CA GLN A 12 5.59 -9.81 -2.38
C GLN A 12 5.16 -9.13 -1.08
N LEU A 13 3.89 -9.24 -0.71
CA LEU A 13 3.37 -8.66 0.54
C LEU A 13 4.01 -9.31 1.77
N VAL A 14 4.13 -10.64 1.81
CA VAL A 14 4.79 -11.36 2.90
C VAL A 14 6.25 -10.92 3.06
N VAL A 15 6.99 -10.82 1.94
CA VAL A 15 8.38 -10.33 1.98
C VAL A 15 8.43 -8.86 2.42
N ALA A 16 7.49 -8.02 1.99
CA ALA A 16 7.40 -6.64 2.44
C ALA A 16 7.22 -6.53 3.96
N MET A 17 6.35 -7.36 4.54
CA MET A 17 6.12 -7.39 5.99
C MET A 17 7.36 -7.85 6.75
N ARG A 18 8.08 -8.87 6.24
CA ARG A 18 9.34 -9.30 6.85
C ARG A 18 10.38 -8.17 6.87
N LEU A 19 10.58 -7.51 5.73
CA LEU A 19 11.54 -6.40 5.61
C LEU A 19 11.16 -5.22 6.50
N PHE A 20 9.86 -4.96 6.66
CA PHE A 20 9.36 -3.97 7.59
C PHE A 20 9.80 -4.26 9.03
N PHE A 21 9.63 -5.49 9.50
CA PHE A 21 10.07 -5.90 10.84
C PHE A 21 11.59 -5.90 11.00
N GLU A 22 12.34 -6.08 9.92
CA GLU A 22 13.80 -5.99 9.88
C GLU A 22 14.31 -4.52 9.80
N GLY A 23 13.40 -3.54 9.66
CA GLY A 23 13.73 -2.11 9.54
C GLY A 23 14.09 -1.64 8.14
N ASP A 24 13.97 -2.49 7.11
CA ASP A 24 14.12 -2.09 5.71
C ASP A 24 12.79 -1.56 5.14
N TYR A 25 12.49 -0.32 5.50
CA TYR A 25 11.23 0.34 5.13
C TYR A 25 11.14 0.67 3.63
N LEU A 26 12.27 0.96 2.96
CA LEU A 26 12.26 1.30 1.53
C LEU A 26 11.88 0.09 0.68
N SER A 27 12.55 -1.04 0.92
CA SER A 27 12.27 -2.27 0.19
C SER A 27 10.89 -2.79 0.53
N SER A 28 10.48 -2.66 1.80
CA SER A 28 9.14 -2.99 2.25
C SER A 28 8.07 -2.18 1.50
N LEU A 29 8.17 -0.85 1.51
CA LEU A 29 7.28 0.06 0.79
C LEU A 29 7.15 -0.33 -0.69
N THR A 30 8.28 -0.61 -1.34
CA THR A 30 8.34 -0.94 -2.76
C THR A 30 7.58 -2.24 -3.06
N LEU A 31 7.85 -3.30 -2.29
CA LEU A 31 7.21 -4.60 -2.48
C LEU A 31 5.73 -4.59 -2.10
N ALA A 32 5.37 -3.91 -1.01
CA ALA A 32 3.97 -3.71 -0.62
C ALA A 32 3.22 -2.94 -1.71
N GLY A 33 3.85 -1.93 -2.31
CA GLY A 33 3.29 -1.14 -3.40
C GLY A 33 3.04 -1.93 -4.68
N ALA A 34 3.94 -2.87 -5.00
CA ALA A 34 3.75 -3.81 -6.11
C ALA A 34 2.62 -4.82 -5.82
N ALA A 35 2.57 -5.35 -4.60
CA ALA A 35 1.50 -6.25 -4.16
C ALA A 35 0.13 -5.56 -4.20
N GLU A 36 0.02 -4.34 -3.68
CA GLU A 36 -1.19 -3.51 -3.67
C GLU A 36 -1.76 -3.33 -5.08
N GLU A 37 -0.91 -3.03 -6.06
CA GLU A 37 -1.35 -2.81 -7.43
C GLU A 37 -1.92 -4.09 -8.08
N ILE A 38 -1.28 -5.24 -7.84
CA ILE A 38 -1.74 -6.53 -8.37
C ILE A 38 -3.03 -6.95 -7.65
N LEU A 39 -3.06 -6.88 -6.33
CA LEU A 39 -4.22 -7.26 -5.50
C LEU A 39 -5.42 -6.38 -5.82
N GLY A 40 -5.23 -5.05 -5.98
CA GLY A 40 -6.30 -4.15 -6.39
C GLY A 40 -6.93 -4.54 -7.73
N LYS A 41 -6.11 -4.85 -8.74
CA LYS A 41 -6.61 -5.32 -10.04
C LYS A 41 -7.34 -6.66 -9.95
N LEU A 42 -6.88 -7.57 -9.08
CA LEU A 42 -7.55 -8.85 -8.84
C LEU A 42 -8.88 -8.67 -8.11
N SER A 43 -8.93 -7.80 -7.09
CA SER A 43 -10.15 -7.44 -6.37
C SER A 43 -11.20 -6.88 -7.31
N ILE A 44 -10.83 -5.92 -8.17
CA ILE A 44 -11.75 -5.35 -9.18
C ILE A 44 -12.33 -6.44 -10.09
N ARG A 45 -11.50 -7.36 -10.59
CA ARG A 45 -11.95 -8.47 -11.46
C ARG A 45 -12.89 -9.43 -10.74
N ALA A 46 -12.72 -9.58 -9.43
CA ALA A 46 -13.54 -10.44 -8.59
C ALA A 46 -14.79 -9.73 -8.03
N GLY A 47 -14.99 -8.43 -8.33
CA GLY A 47 -16.07 -7.63 -7.74
C GLY A 47 -15.90 -7.42 -6.23
N LEU A 48 -14.66 -7.48 -5.73
CA LEU A 48 -14.30 -7.31 -4.33
C LEU A 48 -13.83 -5.88 -4.05
N PRO A 49 -13.93 -5.44 -2.79
CA PRO A 49 -13.51 -4.09 -2.43
C PRO A 49 -12.00 -3.84 -2.60
N VAL A 50 -11.66 -2.58 -2.90
CA VAL A 50 -10.27 -2.11 -3.06
C VAL A 50 -9.98 -1.09 -1.97
N ALA A 51 -8.90 -1.28 -1.20
CA ALA A 51 -8.59 -0.44 -0.06
C ALA A 51 -8.45 1.05 -0.42
N VAL A 52 -7.82 1.36 -1.56
CA VAL A 52 -7.61 2.75 -1.99
C VAL A 52 -8.92 3.48 -2.25
N ASP A 53 -9.96 2.79 -2.72
CA ASP A 53 -11.26 3.42 -3.00
C ASP A 53 -11.90 3.92 -1.70
N PHE A 54 -11.91 3.10 -0.64
CA PHE A 54 -12.41 3.52 0.67
C PHE A 54 -11.65 4.72 1.25
N ILE A 55 -10.32 4.71 1.17
CA ILE A 55 -9.51 5.82 1.67
C ILE A 55 -9.82 7.10 0.90
N THR A 56 -9.95 7.01 -0.42
CA THR A 56 -10.30 8.19 -1.25
C THR A 56 -11.73 8.67 -1.05
N GLU A 57 -12.67 7.78 -0.74
CA GLU A 57 -14.05 8.16 -0.40
C GLU A 57 -14.11 8.83 0.96
N TYR A 58 -13.38 8.31 1.96
CA TYR A 58 -13.35 8.88 3.30
C TYR A 58 -12.78 10.31 3.32
N HIS A 59 -11.70 10.55 2.57
CA HIS A 59 -11.05 11.87 2.48
C HIS A 59 -11.59 12.76 1.35
N TYR A 60 -12.73 12.40 0.74
CA TYR A 60 -13.23 13.13 -0.43
C TYR A 60 -13.60 14.59 -0.09
N GLU A 61 -14.17 14.80 1.08
CA GLU A 61 -14.59 16.12 1.58
C GLU A 61 -13.41 16.95 2.11
N ASP A 62 -12.27 16.33 2.41
CA ASP A 62 -11.05 17.02 2.87
C ASP A 62 -10.31 17.73 1.74
N VAL A 63 -10.67 17.45 0.48
CA VAL A 63 -10.06 18.07 -0.69
C VAL A 63 -10.59 19.49 -0.85
N ASP A 64 -9.69 20.44 -1.05
CA ASP A 64 -10.00 21.85 -1.33
C ASP A 64 -11.17 21.99 -2.31
N GLU A 65 -12.20 22.72 -1.86
CA GLU A 65 -13.46 22.85 -2.60
C GLU A 65 -13.28 23.49 -3.98
N THR A 66 -12.21 24.27 -4.17
CA THR A 66 -11.87 24.90 -5.45
C THR A 66 -11.41 23.88 -6.51
N ILE A 67 -11.03 22.67 -6.11
CA ILE A 67 -10.68 21.60 -7.04
C ILE A 67 -11.95 21.02 -7.66
N PRO A 68 -12.04 20.93 -9.01
CA PRO A 68 -13.21 20.36 -9.68
C PRO A 68 -13.50 18.93 -9.20
N GLU A 69 -14.78 18.62 -8.96
CA GLU A 69 -15.25 17.33 -8.42
C GLU A 69 -14.62 16.11 -9.14
N GLY A 70 -14.61 16.13 -10.48
CA GLY A 70 -14.02 15.08 -11.31
C GLY A 70 -12.49 14.89 -11.17
N GLN A 71 -11.80 15.81 -10.48
CA GLN A 71 -10.36 15.76 -10.25
C GLN A 71 -9.99 15.41 -8.80
N ARG A 72 -10.91 15.55 -7.84
CA ARG A 72 -10.61 15.35 -6.40
C ARG A 72 -10.06 13.96 -6.09
N LYS A 73 -10.67 12.92 -6.65
CA LYS A 73 -10.16 11.53 -6.51
C LYS A 73 -8.74 11.37 -7.06
N LYS A 74 -8.41 12.04 -8.16
CA LYS A 74 -7.05 12.00 -8.74
C LYS A 74 -6.02 12.66 -7.82
N VAL A 75 -6.39 13.76 -7.16
CA VAL A 75 -5.53 14.45 -6.18
C VAL A 75 -5.24 13.52 -4.99
N LEU A 76 -6.28 12.92 -4.41
CA LEU A 76 -6.11 11.95 -3.31
C LEU A 76 -5.23 10.77 -3.72
N LEU A 77 -5.48 10.18 -4.89
CA LEU A 77 -4.62 9.11 -5.43
C LEU A 77 -3.18 9.57 -5.66
N GLY A 78 -2.96 10.82 -6.04
CA GLY A 78 -1.63 11.40 -6.18
C GLY A 78 -0.90 11.46 -4.84
N ILE A 79 -1.58 11.94 -3.79
CA ILE A 79 -1.06 12.00 -2.43
C ILE A 79 -0.75 10.60 -1.90
N LEU A 80 -1.72 9.69 -1.96
CA LEU A 80 -1.58 8.31 -1.46
C LEU A 80 -0.50 7.49 -2.17
N ASN A 81 -0.18 7.82 -3.41
CA ASN A 81 0.83 7.10 -4.19
C ASN A 81 2.16 7.84 -4.28
N ARG A 82 2.30 9.03 -3.67
CA ARG A 82 3.49 9.88 -3.77
C ARG A 82 4.75 9.08 -3.45
N VAL A 83 4.92 8.65 -2.20
CA VAL A 83 6.16 8.02 -1.71
C VAL A 83 6.50 6.74 -2.49
N ARG A 84 5.51 5.89 -2.79
CA ARG A 84 5.70 4.71 -3.66
C ARG A 84 6.23 5.08 -5.04
N ASN A 85 5.71 6.15 -5.63
CA ASN A 85 6.14 6.59 -6.97
C ASN A 85 7.56 7.16 -6.93
N GLN A 86 7.91 7.95 -5.91
CA GLN A 86 9.29 8.44 -5.70
C GLN A 86 10.27 7.27 -5.57
N ALA A 87 9.89 6.22 -4.83
CA ALA A 87 10.74 5.05 -4.63
C ALA A 87 11.00 4.21 -5.90
N LYS A 88 10.17 4.33 -6.95
CA LYS A 88 10.25 3.46 -8.14
C LYS A 88 10.46 4.18 -9.47
N HIS A 89 10.34 5.50 -9.50
CA HIS A 89 10.49 6.31 -10.70
C HIS A 89 11.60 7.33 -10.50
N ALA A 90 12.33 7.61 -11.58
CA ALA A 90 13.37 8.63 -11.65
C ALA A 90 13.16 9.47 -12.92
N ASN A 91 11.89 9.84 -13.17
CA ASN A 91 11.48 10.52 -14.40
C ASN A 91 11.66 12.05 -14.32
N ASP A 92 11.86 12.59 -13.12
CA ASP A 92 12.11 14.01 -12.87
C ASP A 92 13.58 14.18 -12.46
N GLU A 93 14.35 14.93 -13.26
CA GLU A 93 15.77 15.20 -12.98
C GLU A 93 15.98 16.02 -11.70
N ALA A 94 14.95 16.75 -11.25
CA ALA A 94 14.99 17.48 -9.98
C ALA A 94 14.77 16.55 -8.77
N GLU A 95 14.15 15.39 -8.97
CA GLU A 95 13.88 14.39 -7.92
C GLU A 95 15.12 13.49 -7.72
N THR A 96 16.04 13.97 -6.90
CA THR A 96 17.33 13.28 -6.65
C THR A 96 17.35 12.45 -5.36
N HIS A 97 16.32 12.59 -4.52
CA HIS A 97 16.23 11.97 -3.20
C HIS A 97 14.82 11.42 -2.99
N VAL A 98 14.72 10.37 -2.18
CA VAL A 98 13.46 9.80 -1.71
C VAL A 98 13.43 9.93 -0.19
N GLU A 99 12.42 10.63 0.33
CA GLU A 99 12.15 10.72 1.76
C GLU A 99 11.02 9.75 2.10
N PHE A 100 11.24 8.93 3.12
CA PHE A 100 10.29 7.92 3.59
C PHE A 100 10.61 7.50 5.03
N ASP A 101 9.60 6.97 5.71
CA ASP A 101 9.66 6.46 7.06
C ASP A 101 8.89 5.11 7.18
N ALA A 102 8.79 4.62 8.43
CA ALA A 102 8.06 3.38 8.72
C ALA A 102 6.55 3.51 8.46
N THR A 103 5.97 4.69 8.68
CA THR A 103 4.54 4.96 8.50
C THR A 103 4.14 4.76 7.04
N GLU A 104 4.90 5.26 6.08
CA GLU A 104 4.54 5.09 4.66
C GLU A 104 4.66 3.63 4.20
N ALA A 105 5.65 2.90 4.70
CA ALA A 105 5.76 1.46 4.46
C ALA A 105 4.56 0.70 5.07
N LEU A 106 4.20 1.01 6.31
CA LEU A 106 3.08 0.41 7.02
C LEU A 106 1.75 0.70 6.30
N GLN A 107 1.50 1.94 5.89
CA GLN A 107 0.28 2.32 5.15
C GLN A 107 0.14 1.51 3.87
N MET A 108 1.24 1.25 3.16
CA MET A 108 1.21 0.43 1.95
C MET A 108 0.88 -1.03 2.24
N ILE A 109 1.47 -1.61 3.30
CA ILE A 109 1.11 -2.95 3.78
C ILE A 109 -0.37 -3.02 4.16
N MET A 110 -0.86 -2.05 4.92
CA MET A 110 -2.25 -1.97 5.38
C MET A 110 -3.25 -1.81 4.23
N ARG A 111 -2.87 -1.19 3.11
CA ARG A 111 -3.69 -1.14 1.90
C ARG A 111 -3.77 -2.50 1.21
N ALA A 112 -2.64 -3.22 1.10
CA ALA A 112 -2.57 -4.49 0.40
C ALA A 112 -3.24 -5.65 1.18
N LEU A 113 -3.08 -5.67 2.50
CA LEU A 113 -3.47 -6.79 3.36
C LEU A 113 -4.96 -7.16 3.30
N PRO A 114 -5.93 -6.24 3.41
CA PRO A 114 -7.35 -6.57 3.32
C PRO A 114 -7.73 -7.19 1.97
N MET A 115 -7.09 -6.75 0.88
CA MET A 115 -7.34 -7.29 -0.46
C MET A 115 -6.78 -8.72 -0.59
N ALA A 116 -5.59 -8.99 -0.06
CA ALA A 116 -5.04 -10.35 0.01
C ALA A 116 -5.96 -11.29 0.79
N GLN A 117 -6.51 -10.83 1.92
CA GLN A 117 -7.46 -11.62 2.73
C GLN A 117 -8.76 -11.90 1.97
N ASN A 118 -9.37 -10.89 1.34
CA ASN A 118 -10.60 -11.03 0.57
C ASN A 118 -10.42 -11.98 -0.62
N LEU A 119 -9.24 -11.97 -1.25
CA LEU A 119 -8.85 -12.88 -2.33
C LEU A 119 -8.42 -14.27 -1.84
N LYS A 120 -8.49 -14.55 -0.54
CA LYS A 120 -8.10 -15.81 0.10
C LYS A 120 -6.61 -16.16 -0.11
N GLY A 121 -5.76 -15.15 -0.19
CA GLY A 121 -4.31 -15.31 -0.18
C GLY A 121 -3.80 -15.87 1.15
N SER A 122 -2.86 -16.81 1.10
CA SER A 122 -2.25 -17.39 2.30
C SER A 122 -1.14 -16.49 2.84
N MET A 123 -1.37 -15.89 4.01
CA MET A 123 -0.43 -14.95 4.65
C MET A 123 0.41 -15.58 5.78
N ALA A 124 0.37 -16.91 5.95
CA ALA A 124 1.23 -17.70 6.85
C ALA A 124 1.69 -17.02 8.17
N GLY A 125 0.76 -16.56 9.02
CA GLY A 125 1.12 -16.04 10.34
C GLY A 125 1.67 -14.60 10.37
N TYR A 126 1.84 -13.95 9.21
CA TYR A 126 2.40 -12.60 9.14
C TYR A 126 1.39 -11.54 9.59
N LYS A 127 0.09 -11.81 9.45
CA LYS A 127 -0.96 -10.91 9.94
C LYS A 127 -0.88 -10.75 11.46
N GLU A 128 -0.72 -11.86 12.17
CA GLU A 128 -0.62 -11.91 13.62
C GLU A 128 0.62 -11.16 14.12
N GLN A 129 1.74 -11.27 13.40
CA GLN A 129 2.94 -10.48 13.70
C GLN A 129 2.72 -8.97 13.49
N LEU A 130 1.97 -8.59 12.45
CA LEU A 130 1.64 -7.19 12.22
C LEU A 130 0.72 -6.65 13.31
N ASP A 131 -0.27 -7.42 13.74
CA ASP A 131 -1.17 -7.06 14.85
C ASP A 131 -0.36 -6.78 16.13
N VAL A 132 0.59 -7.67 16.49
CA VAL A 132 1.48 -7.48 17.64
C VAL A 132 2.36 -6.23 17.50
N TRP A 133 2.89 -5.97 16.29
CA TRP A 133 3.69 -4.78 16.05
C TRP A 133 2.86 -3.50 16.24
N ILE A 134 1.65 -3.47 15.68
CA ILE A 134 0.71 -2.35 15.79
C ILE A 134 0.36 -2.05 17.25
N GLU A 135 0.09 -3.08 18.05
CA GLU A 135 -0.17 -2.95 19.48
C GLU A 135 1.02 -2.40 20.27
N ALA A 136 2.25 -2.73 19.83
CA ALA A 136 3.48 -2.27 20.45
C ALA A 136 3.92 -0.85 20.02
N HIS A 137 3.40 -0.33 18.91
CA HIS A 137 3.79 0.95 18.30
C HIS A 137 2.58 1.86 18.03
N PRO A 138 1.83 2.29 19.08
CA PRO A 138 0.66 3.15 18.90
C PRO A 138 0.99 4.50 18.24
N GLU A 139 2.25 4.96 18.34
CA GLU A 139 2.75 6.17 17.67
C GLU A 139 2.67 6.11 16.14
N ALA A 140 2.59 4.91 15.55
CA ALA A 140 2.43 4.74 14.10
C ALA A 140 1.04 5.19 13.59
N PHE A 141 0.12 5.52 14.49
CA PHE A 141 -1.26 5.96 14.20
C PHE A 141 -1.56 7.39 14.67
N VAL A 142 -0.55 8.14 15.13
CA VAL A 142 -0.69 9.51 15.66
C VAL A 142 -0.35 10.55 14.60
#